data_AF-A0A1M7S0T1-F1
#
_entry.id   AF-A0A1M7S0T1-F1
#
_cell.length_a   1.000
_cell.length_b   1.000
_cell.length_c   1.000
_cell.angle_alpha   90.00
_cell.angle_beta   90.00
_cell.angle_gamma   90.00
#
_symmetry.space_group_name_H-M   'P 1'
#
loop_
_entity.id
_entity.type
_entity.pdbx_description
1 polymer ?
#
loop_
_entity_poly.entity_id
_entity_poly.type
_entity_poly.pdbx_seq_one_letter_code
_entity_poly.pdbx_strand_id
1 'polypeptide(L)'
;MDDLTTERTPLLIATEINMIKQQTGKILLAGAIEVGRRLKEAKELLPHGEWLKWLEESVSYTDRRAQKLMRIFDAYGSQQSPPASAVSPKAGALNSISATSEDQIQKQGSPNLNYTQALLLLGVPEEERFQLMEELDLESMTTRELEKAIQERKQAAAERDQALQANAELQKTVEDRDSRVTHLTKERDGLKEKNEELSREKAKDAAKIEKLNMDLEGQRQSTSAKAIERMGNKLDAAYHKAKANRIAFLYESMVQNFRVLSYELKEFAAKDPETYEVYRDKVVDFLTKGMKEKL
;
A
#
# COMPACT_ATOMS: atom_id res chain seq x y z
N MET A 1 -43.56 46.12 -61.89
CA MET A 1 -42.43 45.68 -61.05
C MET A 1 -43.06 44.81 -60.00
N ASP A 2 -42.83 43.50 -60.13
CA ASP A 2 -43.54 42.45 -59.40
C ASP A 2 -43.52 42.69 -57.89
N ASP A 3 -44.71 42.77 -57.32
CA ASP A 3 -44.94 42.60 -55.90
C ASP A 3 -44.65 41.14 -55.60
N LEU A 4 -43.40 40.86 -55.25
CA LEU A 4 -42.96 39.57 -54.72
C LEU A 4 -43.77 39.33 -53.45
N THR A 5 -44.95 38.72 -53.60
CA THR A 5 -45.68 38.09 -52.52
C THR A 5 -44.80 36.99 -51.99
N THR A 6 -43.89 37.35 -51.08
CA THR A 6 -43.14 36.41 -50.26
C THR A 6 -44.20 35.53 -49.60
N GLU A 7 -44.43 34.35 -50.14
CA GLU A 7 -45.45 33.44 -49.64
C GLU A 7 -45.22 33.28 -48.14
N ARG A 8 -46.23 33.66 -47.34
CA ARG A 8 -46.14 33.61 -45.88
C ARG A 8 -46.08 32.16 -45.44
N THR A 9 -44.88 31.60 -45.38
CA THR A 9 -44.65 30.24 -44.93
C THR A 9 -44.61 30.18 -43.40
N PRO A 10 -45.05 29.07 -42.78
CA PRO A 10 -44.90 28.87 -41.34
C PRO A 10 -43.44 29.00 -40.86
N LEU A 11 -42.47 28.66 -41.69
CA LEU A 11 -41.05 28.82 -41.39
C LEU A 11 -40.66 30.30 -41.25
N LEU A 12 -41.09 31.16 -42.19
CA LEU A 12 -40.87 32.60 -42.13
C LEU A 12 -41.50 33.20 -40.86
N ILE A 13 -42.74 32.83 -40.55
CA ILE A 13 -43.43 33.28 -39.32
C ILE A 13 -42.67 32.84 -38.06
N ALA A 14 -42.15 31.61 -38.03
CA ALA A 14 -41.34 31.14 -36.90
C ALA A 14 -40.05 31.97 -36.73
N THR A 15 -39.38 32.34 -37.83
CA THR A 15 -38.21 33.22 -37.78
C THR A 15 -38.56 34.63 -37.28
N GLU A 16 -39.68 35.21 -37.73
CA GLU A 16 -40.19 36.51 -37.25
C GLU A 16 -40.48 36.48 -35.74
N ILE A 17 -41.19 35.44 -35.26
CA ILE A 17 -41.51 35.25 -33.84
C ILE A 17 -40.23 35.15 -33.00
N ASN A 18 -39.24 34.37 -33.45
CA ASN A 18 -37.99 34.19 -32.73
C ASN A 18 -37.17 35.50 -32.67
N MET A 19 -37.16 36.27 -33.76
CA MET A 19 -36.51 37.59 -33.80
C MET A 19 -37.14 38.55 -32.79
N ILE A 20 -38.47 38.65 -32.75
CA ILE A 20 -39.20 39.49 -31.77
C ILE A 20 -38.89 39.04 -30.33
N LYS A 21 -38.86 37.73 -30.08
CA LYS A 21 -38.56 37.15 -28.77
C LYS A 21 -37.15 37.51 -28.30
N GLN A 22 -36.15 37.42 -29.17
CA GLN A 22 -34.77 37.79 -28.86
C GLN A 22 -34.66 39.30 -28.56
N GLN A 23 -35.23 40.15 -29.42
CA GLN A 23 -35.20 41.60 -29.24
C GLN A 23 -35.88 42.04 -27.93
N THR A 24 -37.07 41.50 -27.65
CA THR A 24 -37.79 41.79 -26.40
C THR A 24 -36.98 41.35 -25.19
N GLY A 25 -36.31 40.20 -25.27
CA GLY A 25 -35.42 39.70 -24.21
C GLY A 25 -34.25 40.62 -23.92
N LYS A 26 -33.63 41.20 -24.95
CA LYS A 26 -32.53 42.17 -24.82
C LYS A 26 -33.00 43.47 -24.15
N ILE A 27 -34.15 44.00 -24.59
CA ILE A 27 -34.76 45.20 -23.98
C ILE A 27 -35.09 44.95 -22.51
N LEU A 28 -35.65 43.79 -22.19
CA LEU A 28 -35.98 43.42 -20.82
C LEU A 28 -34.73 43.32 -19.93
N LEU A 29 -33.63 42.75 -20.46
CA LEU A 29 -32.37 42.67 -19.74
C LEU A 29 -31.77 44.05 -19.47
N ALA A 30 -31.72 44.93 -20.48
CA ALA A 30 -31.24 46.30 -20.32
C ALA A 30 -32.07 47.09 -19.28
N GLY A 31 -33.40 46.95 -19.34
CA GLY A 31 -34.30 47.52 -18.34
C GLY A 31 -34.05 46.97 -16.93
N ALA A 32 -33.83 45.66 -16.80
CA ALA A 32 -33.54 45.03 -15.52
C ALA A 32 -32.22 45.51 -14.88
N ILE A 33 -31.18 45.71 -15.71
CA ILE A 33 -29.88 46.25 -15.28
C ILE A 33 -30.06 47.69 -14.77
N GLU A 34 -30.75 48.55 -15.52
CA GLU A 34 -30.95 49.94 -15.13
C GLU A 34 -31.80 50.07 -13.86
N VAL A 35 -32.86 49.26 -13.73
CA VAL A 35 -33.64 49.20 -12.48
C VAL A 35 -32.76 48.73 -11.32
N GLY A 36 -31.92 47.70 -11.52
CA GLY A 36 -30.97 47.25 -10.51
C GLY A 36 -30.01 48.35 -10.06
N ARG A 37 -29.50 49.16 -10.99
CA ARG A 37 -28.65 50.33 -10.71
C ARG A 37 -29.37 51.36 -9.84
N ARG A 38 -30.60 51.73 -10.20
CA ARG A 38 -31.42 52.70 -9.43
C ARG A 38 -31.81 52.17 -8.05
N LEU A 39 -32.05 50.87 -7.93
CA LEU A 39 -32.33 50.24 -6.64
C LEU A 39 -31.11 50.32 -5.71
N LYS A 40 -29.89 50.18 -6.23
CA LYS A 40 -28.67 50.41 -5.43
C LYS A 40 -28.53 51.84 -4.99
N GLU A 41 -28.70 52.79 -5.91
CA GLU A 41 -28.65 54.22 -5.62
C GLU A 41 -29.68 54.62 -4.56
N ALA A 42 -30.93 54.17 -4.69
CA ALA A 42 -31.97 54.41 -3.69
C ALA A 42 -31.64 53.77 -2.33
N LYS A 43 -31.04 52.58 -2.32
CA LYS A 43 -30.66 51.89 -1.07
C LYS A 43 -29.57 52.61 -0.30
N GLU A 44 -28.67 53.32 -0.98
CA GLU A 44 -27.61 54.13 -0.37
C GLU A 44 -28.13 55.44 0.24
N LEU A 45 -29.23 55.99 -0.31
CA LEU A 45 -29.84 57.24 0.15
C LEU A 45 -30.84 57.04 1.30
N LEU A 46 -31.37 55.83 1.47
CA LEU A 46 -32.38 55.54 2.49
C LEU A 46 -31.75 55.26 3.86
N PRO A 47 -32.34 55.76 4.95
CA PRO A 47 -31.90 55.43 6.30
C PRO A 47 -32.16 53.95 6.63
N HIS A 48 -31.38 53.42 7.58
CA HIS A 48 -31.48 52.03 8.01
C HIS A 48 -32.89 51.68 8.49
N GLY A 49 -33.47 50.62 7.91
CA GLY A 49 -34.80 50.09 8.27
C GLY A 49 -35.95 50.52 7.36
N GLU A 50 -35.79 51.57 6.55
CA GLU A 50 -36.88 52.07 5.67
C GLU A 50 -36.95 51.38 4.29
N TRP A 51 -35.92 50.60 3.94
CA TRP A 51 -35.79 49.93 2.65
C TRP A 51 -37.03 49.11 2.22
N LEU A 52 -37.54 48.25 3.10
CA LEU A 52 -38.66 47.35 2.77
C LEU A 52 -39.95 48.13 2.52
N LYS A 53 -40.23 49.14 3.34
CA LYS A 53 -41.40 50.01 3.22
C LYS A 53 -41.35 50.82 1.93
N TRP A 54 -40.19 51.40 1.62
CA TRP A 54 -39.97 52.15 0.39
C TRP A 54 -40.18 51.30 -0.86
N LEU A 55 -39.69 50.04 -0.85
CA LEU A 55 -39.90 49.12 -1.98
C LEU A 55 -41.38 48.84 -2.25
N GLU A 56 -42.18 48.65 -1.20
CA GLU A 56 -43.61 48.37 -1.34
C GLU A 56 -44.39 49.61 -1.80
N GLU A 57 -44.13 50.77 -1.17
CA GLU A 57 -44.89 52.01 -1.41
C GLU A 57 -44.48 52.74 -2.71
N SER A 58 -43.18 52.77 -3.05
CA SER A 58 -42.68 53.62 -4.15
C SER A 58 -42.55 52.88 -5.49
N VAL A 59 -42.23 51.57 -5.47
CA VAL A 59 -41.96 50.79 -6.68
C VAL A 59 -42.74 49.47 -6.75
N SER A 60 -43.58 49.18 -5.74
CA SER A 60 -44.41 47.97 -5.65
C SER A 60 -43.62 46.66 -5.82
N TYR A 61 -42.41 46.60 -5.26
CA TYR A 61 -41.51 45.45 -5.35
C TYR A 61 -41.41 44.71 -4.03
N THR A 62 -41.22 43.39 -4.11
CA THR A 62 -40.75 42.59 -2.97
C THR A 62 -39.24 42.70 -2.86
N ASP A 63 -38.71 42.52 -1.64
CA ASP A 63 -37.27 42.51 -1.40
C ASP A 63 -36.55 41.48 -2.28
N ARG A 64 -37.12 40.27 -2.42
CA ARG A 64 -36.58 39.22 -3.31
C ARG A 64 -36.46 39.69 -4.77
N ARG A 65 -37.45 40.44 -5.28
CA ARG A 65 -37.42 40.98 -6.65
C ARG A 65 -36.36 42.08 -6.77
N ALA A 66 -36.29 43.00 -5.80
CA ALA A 66 -35.29 44.06 -5.78
C ALA A 66 -33.86 43.49 -5.72
N GLN A 67 -33.60 42.57 -4.81
CA GLN A 67 -32.31 41.88 -4.68
C GLN A 67 -31.90 41.17 -5.98
N LYS A 68 -32.84 40.50 -6.66
CA LYS A 68 -32.57 39.84 -7.94
C LYS A 68 -32.11 40.84 -9.02
N LEU A 69 -32.78 41.98 -9.13
CA LEU A 69 -32.43 43.04 -10.10
C LEU A 69 -31.09 43.70 -9.76
N MET A 70 -30.83 43.98 -8.49
CA MET A 70 -29.54 44.49 -8.03
C MET A 70 -28.38 43.53 -8.35
N ARG A 71 -28.58 42.21 -8.17
CA ARG A 71 -27.58 41.19 -8.54
C ARG A 71 -27.35 41.10 -10.05
N ILE A 72 -28.39 41.30 -10.87
CA ILE A 72 -28.25 41.38 -12.33
C ILE A 72 -27.40 42.59 -12.71
N PHE A 73 -27.61 43.74 -12.08
CA PHE A 73 -26.75 44.90 -12.27
C PHE A 73 -25.30 44.63 -11.84
N ASP A 74 -25.06 43.93 -10.73
CA ASP A 74 -23.70 43.58 -10.29
C ASP A 74 -22.98 42.66 -11.26
N ALA A 75 -23.69 41.68 -11.81
CA ALA A 75 -23.12 40.72 -12.74
C ALA A 75 -22.89 41.27 -14.15
N TYR A 76 -23.78 42.15 -14.64
CA TYR A 76 -23.82 42.53 -16.07
C TYR A 76 -23.79 44.04 -16.32
N GLY A 77 -24.01 44.88 -15.30
CA GLY A 77 -24.08 46.33 -15.44
C GLY A 77 -22.75 47.02 -15.69
N SER A 78 -21.63 46.41 -15.27
CA SER A 78 -20.27 46.87 -15.56
C SER A 78 -19.79 46.53 -16.97
N GLN A 79 -20.46 45.59 -17.66
CA GLN A 79 -20.14 45.20 -19.03
C GLN A 79 -20.80 46.10 -20.08
N GLN A 80 -21.67 47.03 -19.66
CA GLN A 80 -22.43 47.94 -20.52
C GLN A 80 -21.98 49.41 -20.43
N SER A 81 -21.08 49.74 -19.51
CA SER A 81 -20.44 51.06 -19.47
C SER A 81 -19.03 50.96 -20.06
N PRO A 82 -18.63 51.85 -20.98
CA PRO A 82 -17.21 52.02 -21.25
C PRO A 82 -16.53 52.39 -19.93
N PRO A 83 -15.35 51.83 -19.60
CA PRO A 83 -14.68 52.12 -18.35
C PRO A 83 -14.39 53.62 -18.26
N ALA A 84 -15.20 54.34 -17.48
CA ALA A 84 -15.05 55.77 -17.21
C ALA A 84 -13.88 56.08 -16.26
N SER A 85 -12.89 55.17 -16.17
CA SER A 85 -11.71 55.26 -15.31
C SER A 85 -10.40 55.13 -16.10
N ALA A 86 -10.35 55.77 -17.27
CA ALA A 86 -9.09 56.11 -17.93
C ALA A 86 -9.02 57.62 -18.20
N VAL A 87 -9.39 58.43 -17.20
CA VAL A 87 -9.01 59.84 -17.16
C VAL A 87 -8.08 60.04 -15.96
N SER A 88 -6.79 59.81 -16.22
CA SER A 88 -5.73 60.58 -15.57
C SER A 88 -5.17 61.54 -16.62
N PRO A 89 -5.07 62.85 -16.32
CA PRO A 89 -4.62 63.84 -17.28
C PRO A 89 -3.10 63.82 -17.36
N LYS A 90 -2.53 63.53 -18.53
CA LYS A 90 -1.17 63.99 -18.81
C LYS A 90 -0.98 64.30 -20.30
N ALA A 91 -0.96 65.61 -20.53
CA ALA A 91 -0.43 66.38 -21.64
C ALA A 91 0.31 65.62 -22.76
N GLY A 92 -0.11 65.92 -23.99
CA GLY A 92 0.81 66.22 -25.09
C GLY A 92 0.84 65.23 -26.25
N ALA A 93 -0.10 65.36 -27.19
CA ALA A 93 0.20 65.26 -28.62
C ALA A 93 -1.02 65.71 -29.43
N LEU A 94 -0.78 66.69 -30.28
CA LEU A 94 -1.71 67.28 -31.22
C LEU A 94 -1.69 66.41 -32.50
N ASN A 95 -2.88 66.25 -33.11
CA ASN A 95 -3.16 66.06 -34.55
C ASN A 95 -3.78 64.73 -35.04
N SER A 96 -4.65 64.89 -36.06
CA SER A 96 -5.58 63.95 -36.75
C SER A 96 -6.95 63.79 -36.06
N ILE A 97 -7.98 64.60 -36.34
CA ILE A 97 -8.75 64.80 -37.59
C ILE A 97 -9.35 63.51 -38.15
N SER A 98 -10.66 63.40 -37.90
CA SER A 98 -11.68 62.63 -38.63
C SER A 98 -11.43 61.14 -38.88
N ALA A 99 -12.03 60.30 -38.03
CA ALA A 99 -12.69 59.10 -38.49
C ALA A 99 -13.95 58.92 -37.65
N THR A 100 -15.08 58.82 -38.35
CA THR A 100 -16.44 58.67 -37.84
C THR A 100 -16.52 57.61 -36.75
N SER A 101 -17.09 58.04 -35.63
CA SER A 101 -17.45 57.28 -34.44
C SER A 101 -18.61 56.34 -34.70
N GLU A 102 -18.42 55.34 -35.57
CA GLU A 102 -19.39 54.27 -35.83
C GLU A 102 -18.76 52.87 -35.66
N ASP A 103 -17.47 52.70 -35.94
CA ASP A 103 -16.80 51.39 -35.88
C ASP A 103 -16.22 50.99 -34.52
N GLN A 104 -16.15 51.90 -33.53
CA GLN A 104 -15.62 51.57 -32.20
C GLN A 104 -16.67 51.03 -31.22
N ILE A 105 -17.96 51.05 -31.57
CA ILE A 105 -19.03 50.56 -30.70
C ILE A 105 -19.17 49.02 -30.78
N GLN A 106 -18.64 48.37 -31.81
CA GLN A 106 -18.83 46.93 -32.03
C GLN A 106 -17.81 46.02 -31.32
N LYS A 107 -16.79 46.58 -30.65
CA LYS A 107 -15.69 45.81 -30.02
C LYS A 107 -15.73 45.74 -28.50
N GLN A 108 -16.81 46.20 -27.88
CA GLN A 108 -17.14 45.93 -26.49
C GLN A 108 -18.36 45.02 -26.53
N GLY A 109 -18.11 43.71 -26.64
CA GLY A 109 -19.13 42.69 -26.83
C GLY A 109 -20.14 42.74 -25.69
N SER A 110 -21.19 43.55 -25.86
CA SER A 110 -22.39 43.42 -25.06
C SER A 110 -22.82 41.97 -25.17
N PRO A 111 -22.90 41.20 -24.07
CA PRO A 111 -23.33 39.83 -24.18
C PRO A 111 -24.73 39.87 -24.75
N ASN A 112 -24.89 39.30 -25.95
CA ASN A 112 -26.18 39.20 -26.63
C ASN A 112 -27.03 38.16 -25.88
N LEU A 113 -27.48 38.55 -24.69
CA LEU A 113 -28.04 37.69 -23.68
C LEU A 113 -29.51 38.07 -23.46
N ASN A 114 -30.36 37.07 -23.37
CA ASN A 114 -31.75 37.27 -22.96
C ASN A 114 -31.83 37.36 -21.42
N TYR A 115 -32.78 38.14 -20.88
CA TYR A 115 -33.06 38.24 -19.45
C TYR A 115 -33.12 36.88 -18.73
N THR A 116 -33.76 35.87 -19.32
CA THR A 116 -33.84 34.54 -18.70
C THR A 116 -32.49 33.82 -18.68
N GLN A 117 -31.67 33.97 -19.72
CA GLN A 117 -30.32 33.40 -19.77
C GLN A 117 -29.39 34.10 -18.77
N ALA A 118 -29.48 35.42 -18.66
CA ALA A 118 -28.76 36.22 -17.65
C ALA A 118 -29.06 35.77 -16.22
N LEU A 119 -30.32 35.42 -15.96
CA LEU A 119 -30.73 34.91 -14.67
C LEU A 119 -30.19 33.50 -14.39
N LEU A 120 -30.19 32.62 -15.39
CA LEU A 120 -29.65 31.26 -15.23
C LEU A 120 -28.15 31.30 -14.93
N LEU A 121 -27.41 32.16 -15.63
CA LEU A 121 -25.99 32.36 -15.43
C LEU A 121 -25.64 33.00 -14.08
N LEU A 122 -26.56 33.74 -13.45
CA LEU A 122 -26.34 34.29 -12.10
C LEU A 122 -26.13 33.18 -11.04
N GLY A 123 -26.62 31.96 -11.29
CA GLY A 123 -26.40 30.78 -10.45
C GLY A 123 -25.08 30.04 -10.71
N VAL A 124 -24.22 30.59 -11.55
CA VAL A 124 -22.90 30.07 -11.91
C VAL A 124 -21.82 31.02 -11.34
N PRO A 125 -20.69 30.51 -10.81
CA PRO A 125 -19.56 31.33 -10.37
C PRO A 125 -19.07 32.30 -11.45
N GLU A 126 -18.52 33.46 -11.07
CA GLU A 126 -18.07 34.50 -12.02
C GLU A 126 -17.06 33.98 -13.03
N GLU A 127 -16.09 33.20 -12.55
CA GLU A 127 -15.03 32.61 -13.36
C GLU A 127 -15.59 31.69 -14.46
N GLU A 128 -16.60 30.89 -14.10
CA GLU A 128 -17.26 29.98 -15.03
C GLU A 128 -18.24 30.71 -15.96
N ARG A 129 -18.82 31.84 -15.54
CA ARG A 129 -19.71 32.66 -16.37
C ARG A 129 -18.99 33.21 -17.59
N PHE A 130 -17.79 33.78 -17.40
CA PHE A 130 -17.02 34.34 -18.53
C PHE A 130 -16.63 33.25 -19.53
N GLN A 131 -16.20 32.08 -19.05
CA GLN A 131 -15.91 30.93 -19.90
C GLN A 131 -17.15 30.46 -20.68
N LEU A 132 -18.32 30.39 -20.03
CA LEU A 132 -19.57 30.05 -20.72
C LEU A 132 -19.98 31.11 -21.74
N MET A 133 -19.69 32.38 -21.49
CA MET A 133 -20.01 33.47 -22.42
C MET A 133 -19.05 33.54 -23.60
N GLU A 134 -17.83 32.99 -23.47
CA GLU A 134 -16.81 32.93 -24.53
C GLU A 134 -16.91 31.65 -25.36
N GLU A 135 -17.21 30.51 -24.74
CA GLU A 135 -17.24 29.19 -25.39
C GLU A 135 -18.61 28.84 -26.00
N LEU A 136 -19.72 29.28 -25.40
CA LEU A 136 -21.07 29.00 -25.90
C LEU A 136 -21.62 30.19 -26.69
N ASP A 137 -22.19 29.88 -27.87
CA ASP A 137 -23.06 30.82 -28.58
C ASP A 137 -24.42 30.92 -27.85
N LEU A 138 -24.48 31.84 -26.89
CA LEU A 138 -25.67 32.09 -26.08
C LEU A 138 -26.84 32.66 -26.90
N GLU A 139 -26.61 33.10 -28.16
CA GLU A 139 -27.66 33.67 -29.02
C GLU A 139 -28.56 32.60 -29.63
N SER A 140 -27.98 31.47 -30.03
CA SER A 140 -28.68 30.36 -30.67
C SER A 140 -29.22 29.33 -29.67
N MET A 141 -28.64 29.22 -28.48
CA MET A 141 -29.07 28.22 -27.49
C MET A 141 -30.36 28.57 -26.77
N THR A 142 -31.23 27.57 -26.63
CA THR A 142 -32.43 27.69 -25.82
C THR A 142 -32.11 27.72 -24.33
N THR A 143 -32.98 28.31 -23.52
CA THR A 143 -32.81 28.37 -22.06
C THR A 143 -32.72 26.99 -21.41
N ARG A 144 -33.34 25.96 -22.01
CA ARG A 144 -33.28 24.57 -21.54
C ARG A 144 -31.93 23.92 -21.84
N GLU A 145 -31.36 24.19 -23.01
CA GLU A 145 -30.04 23.67 -23.37
C GLU A 145 -28.96 24.33 -22.52
N LEU A 146 -29.08 25.63 -22.23
CA LEU A 146 -28.18 26.33 -21.30
C LEU A 146 -28.26 25.75 -19.88
N GLU A 147 -29.47 25.48 -19.38
CA GLU A 147 -29.65 24.85 -18.07
C GLU A 147 -29.02 23.45 -18.02
N LYS A 148 -29.20 22.65 -19.09
CA LYS A 148 -28.58 21.33 -19.23
C LYS A 148 -27.05 21.43 -19.26
N ALA A 149 -26.50 22.34 -20.03
CA ALA A 149 -25.05 22.55 -20.12
C ALA A 149 -24.44 22.95 -18.77
N ILE A 150 -25.11 23.85 -18.03
CA ILE A 150 -24.70 24.23 -16.67
C ILE A 150 -24.75 23.02 -15.73
N GLN A 151 -25.79 22.21 -15.81
CA GLN A 151 -25.95 21.03 -14.96
C GLN A 151 -24.90 19.95 -15.26
N GLU A 152 -24.66 19.65 -16.54
CA GLU A 152 -23.63 18.71 -16.99
C GLU A 152 -22.24 19.17 -16.51
N ARG A 153 -21.93 20.46 -16.62
CA ARG A 153 -20.65 21.01 -16.14
C ARG A 153 -20.51 20.95 -14.62
N LYS A 154 -21.58 21.22 -13.87
CA LYS A 154 -21.60 21.05 -12.40
C LYS A 154 -21.38 19.59 -11.99
N GLN A 155 -21.98 18.65 -12.71
CA GLN A 155 -21.75 17.22 -12.49
C GLN A 155 -20.30 16.84 -12.81
N ALA A 156 -19.77 17.27 -13.96
CA ALA A 156 -18.38 17.03 -14.34
C ALA A 156 -17.38 17.64 -13.34
N ALA A 157 -17.67 18.83 -12.81
CA ALA A 157 -16.85 19.45 -11.77
C ALA A 157 -16.88 18.63 -10.47
N ALA A 158 -18.06 18.15 -10.05
CA ALA A 158 -18.19 17.30 -8.86
C ALA A 158 -17.46 15.95 -9.03
N GLU A 159 -17.58 15.31 -10.19
CA GLU A 159 -16.86 14.08 -10.51
C GLU A 159 -15.34 14.31 -10.54
N ARG A 160 -14.89 15.42 -11.13
CA ARG A 160 -13.46 15.81 -11.12
C ARG A 160 -12.95 16.01 -9.70
N ASP A 161 -13.69 16.71 -8.85
CA ASP A 161 -13.29 16.94 -7.46
C ASP A 161 -13.27 15.65 -6.64
N GLN A 162 -14.25 14.75 -6.84
CA GLN A 162 -14.22 13.41 -6.26
C GLN A 162 -13.01 12.60 -6.74
N ALA A 163 -12.69 12.65 -8.04
CA ALA A 163 -11.53 11.98 -8.60
C ALA A 163 -10.20 12.54 -8.06
N LEU A 164 -10.12 13.86 -7.82
CA LEU A 164 -8.96 14.49 -7.18
C LEU A 164 -8.81 14.05 -5.72
N GLN A 165 -9.90 13.99 -4.97
CA GLN A 165 -9.89 13.50 -3.59
C GLN A 165 -9.45 12.04 -3.54
N ALA A 166 -10.02 11.17 -4.37
CA ALA A 166 -9.63 9.77 -4.48
C ALA A 166 -8.15 9.60 -4.87
N ASN A 167 -7.64 10.42 -5.80
CA ASN A 167 -6.23 10.40 -6.16
C ASN A 167 -5.32 10.86 -5.02
N ALA A 168 -5.70 11.88 -4.26
CA ALA A 168 -4.95 12.34 -3.10
C ALA A 168 -4.89 11.25 -2.00
N GLU A 169 -6.00 10.56 -1.75
CA GLU A 169 -6.04 9.41 -0.86
C GLU A 169 -5.13 8.27 -1.35
N LEU A 170 -5.21 7.94 -2.64
CA LEU A 170 -4.34 6.91 -3.24
C LEU A 170 -2.87 7.29 -3.12
N GLN A 171 -2.48 8.54 -3.39
CA GLN A 171 -1.09 9.01 -3.22
C GLN A 171 -0.60 8.81 -1.79
N LYS A 172 -1.41 9.19 -0.80
CA LYS A 172 -1.08 8.96 0.62
C LYS A 172 -0.89 7.47 0.92
N THR A 173 -1.75 6.59 0.38
CA THR A 173 -1.58 5.14 0.59
C THR A 173 -0.32 4.59 -0.09
N VAL A 174 0.08 5.14 -1.24
CA VAL A 174 1.32 4.75 -1.92
C VAL A 174 2.53 5.19 -1.09
N GLU A 175 2.56 6.43 -0.59
CA GLU A 175 3.62 6.92 0.30
C GLU A 175 3.75 6.07 1.58
N ASP A 176 2.62 5.73 2.21
CA ASP A 176 2.59 4.84 3.38
C ASP A 176 3.12 3.44 3.03
N ARG A 177 2.79 2.92 1.85
CA ARG A 177 3.30 1.62 1.39
C ARG A 177 4.80 1.68 1.07
N ASP A 178 5.27 2.75 0.45
CA ASP A 178 6.69 2.94 0.13
C ASP A 178 7.52 3.06 1.40
N SER A 179 7.07 3.82 2.39
CA SER A 179 7.73 3.88 3.68
C SER A 179 7.81 2.49 4.33
N ARG A 180 6.74 1.70 4.29
CA ARG A 180 6.73 0.32 4.79
C ARG A 180 7.68 -0.61 4.01
N VAL A 181 7.75 -0.47 2.68
CA VAL A 181 8.68 -1.23 1.85
C VAL A 181 10.13 -0.88 2.18
N THR A 182 10.45 0.39 2.38
CA THR A 182 11.81 0.79 2.79
C THR A 182 12.19 0.22 4.15
N HIS A 183 11.25 0.19 5.11
CA HIS A 183 11.47 -0.42 6.42
C HIS A 183 11.74 -1.93 6.31
N LEU A 184 10.86 -2.66 5.62
CA LEU A 184 11.02 -4.10 5.41
C LEU A 184 12.31 -4.43 4.64
N THR A 185 12.72 -3.56 3.72
CA THR A 185 13.99 -3.71 3.00
C THR A 185 15.18 -3.61 3.95
N LYS A 186 15.20 -2.61 4.84
CA LYS A 186 16.24 -2.47 5.87
C LYS A 186 16.28 -3.67 6.82
N GLU A 187 15.11 -4.15 7.26
CA GLU A 187 15.04 -5.34 8.11
C GLU A 187 15.56 -6.59 7.39
N ARG A 188 15.20 -6.78 6.13
CA ARG A 188 15.70 -7.88 5.30
C ARG A 188 17.21 -7.81 5.15
N ASP A 189 17.78 -6.63 4.90
CA ASP A 189 19.22 -6.46 4.77
C ASP A 189 19.95 -6.74 6.09
N GLY A 190 19.42 -6.24 7.21
CA GLY A 190 19.97 -6.54 8.54
C GLY A 190 19.87 -8.02 8.91
N LEU A 191 18.77 -8.70 8.55
CA LEU A 191 18.65 -10.15 8.74
C LEU A 191 19.60 -10.94 7.85
N LYS A 192 19.83 -10.48 6.61
CA LYS A 192 20.78 -11.09 5.70
C LYS A 192 22.20 -11.00 6.26
N GLU A 193 22.61 -9.83 6.75
CA GLU A 193 23.91 -9.62 7.40
C GLU A 193 24.08 -10.54 8.62
N LYS A 194 23.10 -10.59 9.52
CA LYS A 194 23.10 -11.52 10.67
C LYS A 194 23.20 -12.99 10.25
N ASN A 195 22.52 -13.37 9.17
CA ASN A 195 22.59 -14.74 8.66
C ASN A 195 23.96 -15.06 8.05
N GLU A 196 24.59 -14.11 7.37
CA GLU A 196 25.96 -14.24 6.87
C GLU A 196 26.97 -14.35 8.03
N GLU A 197 26.81 -13.57 9.10
CA GLU A 197 27.62 -13.67 10.31
C GLU A 197 27.48 -15.04 10.98
N LEU A 198 26.25 -15.50 11.22
CA LEU A 198 25.98 -16.82 11.78
C LEU A 198 26.54 -17.95 10.89
N SER A 199 26.48 -17.80 9.56
CA SER A 199 27.07 -18.76 8.63
C SER A 199 28.60 -18.80 8.75
N ARG A 200 29.26 -17.64 8.88
CA ARG A 200 30.70 -17.55 9.12
C ARG A 200 31.10 -18.16 10.46
N GLU A 201 30.34 -17.92 11.52
CA GLU A 201 30.56 -18.54 12.83
C GLU A 201 30.42 -20.06 12.77
N LYS A 202 29.34 -20.56 12.17
CA LYS A 202 29.15 -22.00 11.95
C LYS A 202 30.29 -22.62 11.14
N ALA A 203 30.78 -21.95 10.11
CA ALA A 203 31.92 -22.41 9.33
C ALA A 203 33.22 -22.46 10.16
N LYS A 204 33.47 -21.45 11.00
CA LYS A 204 34.62 -21.44 11.92
C LYS A 204 34.52 -22.58 12.94
N ASP A 205 33.35 -22.82 13.50
CA ASP A 205 33.15 -23.88 14.48
C ASP A 205 33.25 -25.27 13.83
N ALA A 206 32.72 -25.45 12.61
CA ALA A 206 32.93 -26.67 11.84
C ALA A 206 34.43 -26.95 11.60
N ALA A 207 35.21 -25.93 11.21
CA ALA A 207 36.66 -26.07 11.01
C ALA A 207 37.40 -26.39 12.32
N LYS A 208 36.99 -25.82 13.47
CA LYS A 208 37.55 -26.18 14.78
C LYS A 208 37.24 -27.63 15.15
N ILE A 209 36.00 -28.08 14.93
CA ILE A 209 35.60 -29.48 15.18
C ILE A 209 36.44 -30.42 14.33
N GLU A 210 36.63 -30.12 13.05
CA GLU A 210 37.47 -30.92 12.15
C GLU A 210 38.91 -31.00 12.65
N LYS A 211 39.52 -29.86 13.02
CA LYS A 211 40.87 -29.84 13.57
C LYS A 211 40.99 -30.63 14.87
N LEU A 212 40.06 -30.45 15.81
CA LEU A 212 40.05 -31.21 17.07
C LEU A 212 39.88 -32.71 16.84
N ASN A 213 39.06 -33.11 15.87
CA ASN A 213 38.93 -34.51 15.49
C ASN A 213 40.23 -35.07 14.90
N MET A 214 40.92 -34.30 14.05
CA MET A 214 42.24 -34.68 13.52
C MET A 214 43.28 -34.81 14.65
N ASP A 215 43.29 -33.87 15.59
CA ASP A 215 44.20 -33.90 16.75
C ASP A 215 43.91 -35.10 17.66
N LEU A 216 42.63 -35.39 17.93
CA LEU A 216 42.21 -36.58 18.69
C LEU A 216 42.61 -37.87 18.00
N GLU A 217 42.41 -37.96 16.68
CA GLU A 217 42.82 -39.13 15.91
C GLU A 217 44.35 -39.28 15.89
N GLY A 218 45.08 -38.17 15.76
CA GLY A 218 46.54 -38.15 15.88
C GLY A 218 47.03 -38.63 17.26
N GLN A 219 46.39 -38.20 18.34
CA GLN A 219 46.69 -38.66 19.70
C GLN A 219 46.34 -40.14 19.89
N ARG A 220 45.20 -40.61 19.38
CA ARG A 220 44.84 -42.04 19.40
C ARG A 220 45.82 -42.89 18.61
N GLN A 221 46.31 -42.36 17.49
CA GLN A 221 47.26 -43.06 16.64
C GLN A 221 48.71 -42.94 17.11
N SER A 222 48.98 -42.10 18.12
CA SER A 222 50.30 -41.91 18.69
C SER A 222 50.91 -43.24 19.16
N THR A 223 52.23 -43.33 19.02
CA THR A 223 52.99 -44.53 19.37
C THR A 223 52.81 -44.91 20.84
N SER A 224 52.58 -43.94 21.74
CA SER A 224 52.31 -44.19 23.15
C SER A 224 50.92 -44.81 23.37
N ALA A 225 49.86 -44.29 22.76
CA ALA A 225 48.50 -44.83 22.91
C ALA A 225 48.41 -46.27 22.37
N LYS A 226 48.93 -46.49 21.15
CA LYS A 226 49.03 -47.84 20.57
C LYS A 226 49.96 -48.77 21.37
N ALA A 227 51.03 -48.24 21.98
CA ALA A 227 51.90 -49.03 22.85
C ALA A 227 51.18 -49.45 24.13
N ILE A 228 50.37 -48.57 24.73
CA ILE A 228 49.55 -48.88 25.91
C ILE A 228 48.54 -49.98 25.58
N GLU A 229 47.83 -49.87 24.46
CA GLU A 229 46.88 -50.90 24.02
C GLU A 229 47.57 -52.25 23.77
N ARG A 230 48.71 -52.25 23.07
CA ARG A 230 49.52 -53.47 22.87
C ARG A 230 50.04 -54.05 24.18
N MET A 231 50.41 -53.20 25.13
CA MET A 231 50.91 -53.63 26.44
C MET A 231 49.79 -54.25 27.28
N GLY A 232 48.58 -53.67 27.24
CA GLY A 232 47.37 -54.25 27.83
C GLY A 232 47.07 -55.64 27.26
N ASN A 233 47.00 -55.76 25.93
CA ASN A 233 46.77 -57.05 25.26
C ASN A 233 47.84 -58.09 25.60
N LYS A 234 49.11 -57.69 25.71
CA LYS A 234 50.21 -58.59 26.13
C LYS A 234 50.07 -59.00 27.60
N LEU A 235 49.64 -58.09 28.47
CA LEU A 235 49.43 -58.37 29.89
C LEU A 235 48.27 -59.36 30.07
N ASP A 236 47.16 -59.17 29.37
CA ASP A 236 46.02 -60.09 29.39
C ASP A 236 46.42 -61.47 28.86
N ALA A 237 47.15 -61.53 27.75
CA ALA A 237 47.67 -62.78 27.22
C ALA A 237 48.62 -63.49 28.20
N ALA A 238 49.50 -62.74 28.86
CA ALA A 238 50.40 -63.28 29.89
C ALA A 238 49.62 -63.80 31.12
N TYR A 239 48.60 -63.06 31.56
CA TYR A 239 47.71 -63.46 32.65
C TYR A 239 46.97 -64.76 32.30
N HIS A 240 46.36 -64.83 31.12
CA HIS A 240 45.68 -66.03 30.65
C HIS A 240 46.64 -67.21 30.53
N LYS A 241 47.86 -67.00 30.00
CA LYS A 241 48.87 -68.05 29.89
C LYS A 241 49.35 -68.54 31.27
N ALA A 242 49.58 -67.64 32.23
CA ALA A 242 49.95 -68.01 33.58
C ALA A 242 48.85 -68.83 34.26
N LYS A 243 47.58 -68.42 34.10
CA LYS A 243 46.43 -69.16 34.60
C LYS A 243 46.28 -70.52 33.93
N ALA A 244 46.46 -70.60 32.61
CA ALA A 244 46.45 -71.86 31.86
C ALA A 244 47.57 -72.82 32.32
N ASN A 245 48.80 -72.33 32.49
CA ASN A 245 49.91 -73.13 33.00
C ASN A 245 49.63 -73.64 34.43
N ARG A 246 49.01 -72.81 35.28
CA ARG A 246 48.62 -73.24 36.62
C ARG A 246 47.56 -74.36 36.57
N ILE A 247 46.57 -74.23 35.69
CA ILE A 247 45.56 -75.27 35.45
C ILE A 247 46.23 -76.56 34.95
N ALA A 248 47.14 -76.47 33.98
CA ALA A 248 47.86 -77.62 33.43
C ALA A 248 48.68 -78.36 34.51
N PHE A 249 49.40 -77.62 35.37
CA PHE A 249 50.14 -78.21 36.49
C PHE A 249 49.23 -78.95 37.48
N LEU A 250 48.09 -78.36 37.83
CA LEU A 250 47.12 -79.00 38.72
C LEU A 250 46.54 -80.27 38.08
N TYR A 251 46.28 -80.25 36.78
CA TYR A 251 45.83 -81.42 36.03
C TYR A 251 46.88 -82.53 36.01
N GLU A 252 48.14 -82.23 35.66
CA GLU A 252 49.23 -83.22 35.65
C GLU A 252 49.47 -83.83 37.04
N SER A 253 49.44 -83.01 38.09
CA SER A 253 49.55 -83.48 39.48
C SER A 253 48.40 -84.42 39.85
N MET A 254 47.17 -84.09 39.46
CA MET A 254 46.00 -84.96 39.70
C MET A 254 46.15 -86.31 38.98
N VAL A 255 46.57 -86.31 37.71
CA VAL A 255 46.80 -87.54 36.94
C VAL A 255 47.87 -88.41 37.59
N GLN A 256 48.98 -87.81 38.02
CA GLN A 256 50.08 -88.55 38.64
C GLN A 256 49.67 -89.16 39.98
N ASN A 257 49.02 -88.37 40.85
CA ASN A 257 48.52 -88.87 42.13
C ASN A 257 47.48 -89.98 41.94
N PHE A 258 46.59 -89.84 40.94
CA PHE A 258 45.62 -90.88 40.62
C PHE A 258 46.28 -92.18 40.12
N ARG A 259 47.36 -92.08 39.32
CA ARG A 259 48.13 -93.26 38.89
C ARG A 259 48.77 -93.98 40.08
N VAL A 260 49.38 -93.24 41.00
CA VAL A 260 49.99 -93.80 42.22
C VAL A 260 48.92 -94.47 43.08
N LEU A 261 47.81 -93.77 43.34
CA LEU A 261 46.69 -94.32 44.10
C LEU A 261 46.12 -95.60 43.45
N SER A 262 45.98 -95.61 42.12
CA SER A 262 45.51 -96.77 41.37
C SER A 262 46.48 -97.95 41.45
N TYR A 263 47.79 -97.69 41.52
CA TYR A 263 48.82 -98.70 41.67
C TYR A 263 48.80 -99.31 43.08
N GLU A 264 48.81 -98.47 44.11
CA GLU A 264 48.74 -98.90 45.51
C GLU A 264 47.46 -99.70 45.80
N LEU A 265 46.31 -99.26 45.28
CA LEU A 265 45.05 -100.01 45.40
C LEU A 265 45.13 -101.38 44.72
N LYS A 266 45.81 -101.50 43.57
CA LYS A 266 46.00 -102.79 42.89
C LYS A 266 46.94 -103.73 43.65
N GLU A 267 48.04 -103.22 44.20
CA GLU A 267 48.92 -104.03 45.06
C GLU A 267 48.22 -104.47 46.35
N PHE A 268 47.40 -103.59 46.93
CA PHE A 268 46.70 -103.87 48.18
C PHE A 268 45.54 -104.86 48.02
N ALA A 269 44.93 -104.93 46.83
CA ALA A 269 43.87 -105.90 46.50
C ALA A 269 44.29 -107.37 46.73
N ALA A 270 45.58 -107.69 46.63
CA ALA A 270 46.10 -109.02 46.89
C ALA A 270 46.29 -109.34 48.39
N LYS A 271 46.28 -108.32 49.27
CA LYS A 271 46.56 -108.45 50.71
C LYS A 271 45.30 -108.41 51.57
N ASP A 272 44.35 -107.54 51.23
CA ASP A 272 43.06 -107.40 51.93
C ASP A 272 41.94 -106.96 50.97
N PRO A 273 41.09 -107.90 50.52
CA PRO A 273 40.00 -107.63 49.58
C PRO A 273 38.88 -106.74 50.14
N GLU A 274 38.60 -106.81 51.45
CA GLU A 274 37.48 -106.05 52.06
C GLU A 274 37.81 -104.56 52.12
N THR A 275 39.02 -104.23 52.56
CA THR A 275 39.49 -102.84 52.62
C THR A 275 39.70 -102.25 51.22
N TYR A 276 40.06 -103.07 50.22
CA TYR A 276 40.14 -102.65 48.82
C TYR A 276 38.80 -102.14 48.27
N GLU A 277 37.69 -102.88 48.48
CA GLU A 277 36.36 -102.49 48.01
C GLU A 277 35.93 -101.13 48.62
N VAL A 278 36.20 -100.90 49.91
CA VAL A 278 35.87 -99.62 50.58
C VAL A 278 36.60 -98.42 49.97
N TYR A 279 37.91 -98.55 49.68
CA TYR A 279 38.66 -97.44 49.07
C TYR A 279 38.38 -97.30 47.58
N ARG A 280 38.09 -98.39 46.88
CA ARG A 280 37.62 -98.37 45.49
C ARG A 280 36.31 -97.59 45.38
N ASP A 281 35.34 -97.86 46.24
CA ASP A 281 34.06 -97.16 46.26
C ASP A 281 34.23 -95.67 46.57
N LYS A 282 35.12 -95.31 47.51
CA LYS A 282 35.45 -93.90 47.78
C LYS A 282 36.07 -93.18 46.58
N VAL A 283 36.93 -93.85 45.81
CA VAL A 283 37.51 -93.27 44.59
C VAL A 283 36.45 -93.12 43.49
N VAL A 284 35.58 -94.11 43.33
CA VAL A 284 34.46 -94.06 42.37
C VAL A 284 33.45 -92.97 42.75
N ASP A 285 33.13 -92.81 44.03
CA ASP A 285 32.27 -91.74 44.53
C ASP A 285 32.89 -90.36 44.28
N PHE A 286 34.19 -90.19 44.57
CA PHE A 286 34.90 -88.95 44.28
C PHE A 286 34.86 -88.58 42.79
N LEU A 287 35.09 -89.54 41.89
CA LEU A 287 35.05 -89.32 40.44
C LEU A 287 33.62 -89.04 39.93
N THR A 288 32.63 -89.77 40.41
CA THR A 288 31.23 -89.59 39.98
C THR A 288 30.61 -88.31 40.54
N LYS A 289 30.97 -87.92 41.76
CA LYS A 289 30.59 -86.62 42.35
C LYS A 289 31.25 -85.46 41.62
N GLY A 290 32.54 -85.56 41.28
CA GLY A 290 33.25 -84.57 40.47
C GLY A 290 32.63 -84.37 39.08
N MET A 291 32.15 -85.43 38.44
CA MET A 291 31.41 -85.32 37.17
C MET A 291 30.02 -84.67 37.30
N LYS A 292 29.35 -84.82 38.46
CA LYS A 292 28.03 -84.21 38.72
C LYS A 292 28.12 -82.72 39.08
N GLU A 293 29.19 -82.29 39.73
CA GLU A 293 29.39 -80.90 40.18
C GLU A 293 29.87 -79.94 39.08
N LYS A 294 29.97 -80.40 37.82
CA LYS A 294 30.48 -79.63 36.65
C LYS A 294 31.86 -79.01 36.91
N LEU A 295 32.84 -79.88 37.10
CA LEU A 295 34.23 -79.61 36.71
C LEU A 295 34.32 -79.42 35.18
#